data_AF-A0A183H753-F1
#
_entry.id   AF-A0A183H753-F1
#
_cell.length_a   1.000
_cell.length_b   1.000
_cell.length_c   1.000
_cell.angle_alpha   90.00
_cell.angle_beta   90.00
_cell.angle_gamma   90.00
#
_symmetry.space_group_name_H-M   'P 1'
#
loop_
_entity.id
_entity.type
_entity.pdbx_description
1 polymer ?
#
loop_
_entity_poly.entity_id
_entity_poly.type
_entity_poly.pdbx_seq_one_letter_code
_entity_poly.pdbx_strand_id
1 'polypeptide(L)'
;MFFPRGRFVSFGSGETYLMDPSQFGFSERDMPELEGGKYIAIGASKGVRIIEGPQEGGINAAMVIDVKKAAFHADNQDLLEKVECLLRKDRSDLKRGVDQQSIAILNKALKGLYVLCNYGKKRAFTVTGVSKENARTSKLVTKSGEMSVEKYFEMKYSMKLKYPTLPLIMERSQPKNNFYPIEVLSVCENQRVSKGQQTSSQVQTMIRACATVPSLRLQQTNALSKAMKLDATGENKWMKNCSVVVTNNLMFPARVLPSPDIEYRINGWVKPSEKTSWLTGKNQYLIPAVCNKWYAVALIGPREGRMNENLFRNYIRIFLQHCRQHGMEMSEPLGCEYIRRANQQDIEPLIIKAKNLGATFIHFVTADELNYHGHMKYIESKEQVVTQDLKATTAVAVAVQNKRQTLENIVNKTNIKLGGLNYSVHLETNCDKWLTKAGFLVVGLDIAHPAVSMVSRKDRNFVPSVIGYSANIKKHPLDFIGGYRYCKAEMEELVDDTMQEVFSYILRYYKASRGEPPNHLFVIRDGVSAGQYKYVMNTEVQQIKKACQMVGGPNFCPHITFIVLTKMHNVRLYKKNIHKQERPAEQNIKPGTIIDKHVVNPVLNEFYLNSHLAFQV
;
A
#
# COMPACT_ATOMS: atom_id res chain seq x y z
N MET A 1 28.61 3.36 16.62
CA MET A 1 29.26 2.98 15.35
C MET A 1 28.98 1.51 15.14
N PHE A 2 28.01 1.18 14.29
CA PHE A 2 27.89 -0.14 13.68
C PHE A 2 28.62 -0.07 12.33
N PHE A 3 28.98 -1.22 11.76
CA PHE A 3 29.80 -1.42 10.55
C PHE A 3 31.31 -1.57 10.80
N PRO A 4 31.74 -2.74 11.31
CA PRO A 4 33.06 -3.24 10.96
C PRO A 4 33.12 -3.50 9.45
N ARG A 5 34.33 -3.37 8.87
CA ARG A 5 34.68 -3.70 7.47
C ARG A 5 33.89 -4.91 6.96
N GLY A 6 32.89 -4.68 6.13
CA GLY A 6 32.04 -5.72 5.55
C GLY A 6 31.43 -5.25 4.23
N ARG A 7 31.24 -6.17 3.28
CA ARG A 7 30.64 -5.90 1.96
C ARG A 7 29.13 -5.56 2.04
N PHE A 8 28.58 -5.43 3.25
CA PHE A 8 27.15 -5.33 3.50
C PHE A 8 26.83 -4.38 4.65
N VAL A 9 25.62 -3.81 4.60
CA VAL A 9 24.98 -3.08 5.68
C VAL A 9 23.70 -3.77 6.08
N SER A 10 23.55 -4.08 7.37
CA SER A 10 22.36 -4.72 7.93
C SER A 10 21.50 -3.74 8.73
N PHE A 11 20.19 -3.85 8.55
CA PHE A 11 19.18 -3.12 9.31
C PHE A 11 18.32 -4.14 10.07
N GLY A 12 18.35 -4.05 11.40
CA GLY A 12 17.78 -5.08 12.25
C GLY A 12 18.44 -6.46 12.01
N SER A 13 17.71 -7.53 12.30
CA SER A 13 18.17 -8.91 12.08
C SER A 13 17.88 -9.45 10.67
N GLY A 14 16.95 -8.81 9.95
CA GLY A 14 16.33 -9.42 8.78
C GLY A 14 16.72 -8.83 7.43
N GLU A 15 17.19 -7.59 7.33
CA GLU A 15 17.43 -6.93 6.04
C GLU A 15 18.90 -6.54 5.88
N THR A 16 19.50 -6.86 4.74
CA THR A 16 20.93 -6.63 4.48
C THR A 16 21.13 -6.16 3.04
N TYR A 17 21.92 -5.11 2.84
CA TYR A 17 22.17 -4.46 1.55
C TYR A 17 23.65 -4.53 1.21
N LEU A 18 23.96 -4.65 -0.08
CA LEU A 18 25.32 -4.68 -0.59
C LEU A 18 25.92 -3.27 -0.64
N MET A 19 27.17 -3.13 -0.20
CA MET A 19 27.95 -1.89 -0.35
C MET A 19 28.56 -1.75 -1.74
N ASP A 20 29.01 -2.87 -2.32
CA ASP A 20 29.53 -2.92 -3.70
C ASP A 20 28.85 -4.05 -4.48
N PRO A 21 27.66 -3.79 -5.05
CA PRO A 21 26.88 -4.81 -5.76
C PRO A 21 27.56 -5.28 -7.06
N SER A 22 28.44 -4.48 -7.65
CA SER A 22 29.10 -4.80 -8.92
C SER A 22 29.96 -6.07 -8.82
N GLN A 23 30.62 -6.28 -7.67
CA GLN A 23 31.41 -7.48 -7.36
C GLN A 23 30.59 -8.78 -7.37
N PHE A 24 29.26 -8.68 -7.30
CA PHE A 24 28.34 -9.81 -7.24
C PHE A 24 27.46 -9.91 -8.50
N GLY A 25 27.82 -9.22 -9.57
CA GLY A 25 27.16 -9.30 -10.88
C GLY A 25 25.88 -8.47 -10.98
N PHE A 26 25.67 -7.51 -10.09
CA PHE A 26 24.59 -6.53 -10.21
C PHE A 26 25.05 -5.34 -11.04
N SER A 27 24.16 -4.87 -11.91
CA SER A 27 24.41 -3.77 -12.85
C SER A 27 23.59 -2.53 -12.51
N GLU A 28 23.87 -1.42 -13.18
CA GLU A 28 23.05 -0.19 -13.09
C GLU A 28 21.59 -0.43 -13.49
N ARG A 29 21.29 -1.44 -14.32
CA ARG A 29 19.90 -1.82 -14.65
C ARG A 29 19.15 -2.38 -13.44
N ASP A 30 19.87 -3.03 -12.52
CA ASP A 30 19.28 -3.55 -11.28
C ASP A 30 19.03 -2.43 -10.25
N MET A 31 19.76 -1.32 -10.39
CA MET A 31 19.84 -0.21 -9.44
C MET A 31 19.83 1.13 -10.19
N PRO A 32 18.75 1.47 -10.92
CA PRO A 32 18.70 2.71 -11.68
C PRO A 32 18.85 3.92 -10.75
N GLU A 33 19.42 5.00 -11.28
CA GLU A 33 19.64 6.23 -10.51
C GLU A 33 18.33 6.81 -9.96
N LEU A 34 18.40 7.39 -8.77
CA LEU A 34 17.32 8.19 -8.20
C LEU A 34 17.73 9.65 -8.15
N GLU A 35 16.87 10.52 -8.67
CA GLU A 35 17.07 11.96 -8.57
C GLU A 35 17.21 12.43 -7.10
N GLY A 36 17.79 13.61 -6.90
CA GLY A 36 17.85 14.25 -5.58
C GLY A 36 18.94 13.70 -4.65
N GLY A 37 20.07 13.25 -5.22
CA GLY A 37 21.21 12.70 -4.48
C GLY A 37 20.87 11.38 -3.78
N LYS A 38 20.13 10.50 -4.44
CA LYS A 38 19.66 9.23 -3.87
C LYS A 38 20.07 8.09 -4.80
N TYR A 39 20.10 6.87 -4.29
CA TYR A 39 20.37 5.70 -5.11
C TYR A 39 19.51 4.51 -4.66
N ILE A 40 19.38 3.50 -5.52
CA ILE A 40 18.70 2.25 -5.18
C ILE A 40 19.76 1.26 -4.70
N ALA A 41 19.71 0.89 -3.43
CA ALA A 41 20.51 -0.21 -2.92
C ALA A 41 19.78 -1.53 -3.15
N ILE A 42 20.52 -2.56 -3.55
CA ILE A 42 20.05 -3.94 -3.64
C ILE A 42 20.56 -4.75 -2.45
N GLY A 43 19.71 -5.65 -1.96
CA GLY A 43 19.94 -6.44 -0.78
C GLY A 43 19.03 -7.63 -0.70
N ALA A 44 19.01 -8.30 0.44
CA ALA A 44 18.11 -9.39 0.73
C ALA A 44 17.46 -9.22 2.11
N SER A 45 16.21 -9.66 2.21
CA SER A 45 15.65 -10.07 3.48
C SER A 45 15.97 -11.53 3.71
N LYS A 46 16.38 -11.88 4.92
CA LYS A 46 16.69 -13.24 5.35
C LYS A 46 15.99 -13.55 6.67
N GLY A 47 15.57 -14.79 6.82
CA GLY A 47 14.98 -15.29 8.06
C GLY A 47 14.96 -16.81 8.08
N VAL A 48 14.66 -17.37 9.24
CA VAL A 48 14.44 -18.81 9.40
C VAL A 48 12.97 -19.06 9.69
N ARG A 49 12.39 -20.06 9.06
CA ARG A 49 11.03 -20.55 9.30
C ARG A 49 11.08 -22.02 9.66
N ILE A 50 10.17 -22.45 10.52
CA ILE A 50 9.95 -23.88 10.77
C ILE A 50 8.92 -24.38 9.76
N ILE A 51 9.29 -25.42 9.03
CA ILE A 51 8.47 -26.04 8.00
C ILE A 51 8.40 -27.55 8.21
N GLU A 52 7.41 -28.20 7.60
CA GLU A 52 7.30 -29.65 7.52
C GLU A 52 8.56 -30.29 6.90
N GLY A 53 9.06 -29.70 5.82
CA GLY A 53 10.25 -30.10 5.11
C GLY A 53 10.03 -31.23 4.11
N PRO A 54 11.09 -31.96 3.73
CA PRO A 54 11.01 -32.99 2.70
C PRO A 54 10.16 -34.20 3.10
N GLN A 55 10.06 -34.49 4.40
CA GLN A 55 9.28 -35.59 4.95
C GLN A 55 7.96 -35.05 5.51
N GLU A 56 6.85 -35.69 5.16
CA GLU A 56 5.54 -35.32 5.72
C GLU A 56 5.54 -35.49 7.24
N GLY A 57 4.98 -34.50 7.95
CA GLY A 57 5.02 -34.39 9.42
C GLY A 57 6.40 -34.06 10.02
N GLY A 58 7.41 -33.77 9.21
CA GLY A 58 8.74 -33.39 9.69
C GLY A 58 8.77 -32.04 10.39
N ILE A 59 9.88 -31.73 11.09
CA ILE A 59 10.12 -30.41 11.67
C ILE A 59 11.50 -29.96 11.23
N ASN A 60 11.54 -29.02 10.29
CA ASN A 60 12.75 -28.58 9.62
C ASN A 60 12.88 -27.05 9.69
N ALA A 61 14.10 -26.57 9.88
CA ALA A 61 14.41 -25.15 9.78
C ALA A 61 14.76 -24.79 8.33
N ALA A 62 13.93 -23.96 7.70
CA ALA A 62 14.16 -23.43 6.36
C ALA A 62 14.65 -21.99 6.42
N MET A 63 15.78 -21.73 5.76
CA MET A 63 16.25 -20.37 5.53
C MET A 63 15.53 -19.77 4.32
N VAL A 64 14.86 -18.65 4.54
CA VAL A 64 14.13 -17.92 3.51
C VAL A 64 14.90 -16.65 3.17
N ILE A 65 15.31 -16.51 1.91
CA ILE A 65 16.01 -15.33 1.39
C ILE A 65 15.18 -14.76 0.24
N ASP A 66 14.96 -13.44 0.27
CA ASP A 66 14.20 -12.72 -0.76
C ASP A 66 14.88 -11.40 -1.08
N VAL A 67 15.14 -11.14 -2.37
CA VAL A 67 15.76 -9.87 -2.81
C VAL A 67 14.90 -8.67 -2.42
N LYS A 68 15.56 -7.63 -1.89
CA LYS A 68 14.99 -6.34 -1.54
C LYS A 68 15.74 -5.23 -2.27
N LYS A 69 15.00 -4.19 -2.63
CA LYS A 69 15.54 -2.93 -3.12
C LYS A 69 14.99 -1.81 -2.25
N ALA A 70 15.83 -0.86 -1.88
CA ALA A 70 15.41 0.29 -1.10
C ALA A 70 16.17 1.53 -1.55
N ALA A 71 15.55 2.69 -1.39
CA ALA A 71 16.19 3.96 -1.69
C ALA A 71 17.10 4.37 -0.51
N PHE A 72 18.31 4.81 -0.83
CA PHE A 72 19.31 5.32 0.10
C PHE A 72 19.70 6.76 -0.28
N HIS A 73 20.12 7.54 0.71
CA HIS A 73 20.76 8.82 0.47
C HIS A 73 22.19 8.57 -0.01
N ALA A 74 22.69 9.36 -0.97
CA ALA A 74 24.07 9.29 -1.40
C ALA A 74 25.01 9.50 -0.20
N ASP A 75 25.98 8.59 -0.09
CA ASP A 75 26.89 8.49 1.04
C ASP A 75 27.97 9.58 0.93
N ASN A 76 28.31 10.20 2.07
CA ASN A 76 29.29 11.28 2.18
C ASN A 76 29.02 12.49 1.26
N GLN A 77 27.82 12.63 0.71
CA GLN A 77 27.46 13.75 -0.15
C GLN A 77 27.48 15.06 0.64
N ASP A 78 28.13 16.11 0.14
CA ASP A 78 28.04 17.43 0.74
C ASP A 78 26.58 17.89 0.79
N LEU A 79 26.14 18.42 1.93
CA LEU A 79 24.74 18.80 2.11
C LEU A 79 24.35 19.96 1.18
N LEU A 80 25.31 20.79 0.78
CA LEU A 80 25.11 21.79 -0.26
C LEU A 80 24.75 21.14 -1.60
N GLU A 81 25.51 20.15 -2.05
CA GLU A 81 25.23 19.40 -3.29
C GLU A 81 23.89 18.67 -3.21
N LYS A 82 23.57 18.11 -2.04
CA LYS A 82 22.25 17.52 -1.80
C LYS A 82 21.14 18.55 -2.03
N VAL A 83 21.31 19.79 -1.57
CA VAL A 83 20.34 20.89 -1.75
C VAL A 83 20.24 21.29 -3.22
N GLU A 84 21.36 21.34 -3.96
CA GLU A 84 21.37 21.55 -5.42
C GLU A 84 20.50 20.50 -6.12
N CYS A 85 20.71 19.21 -5.81
CA CYS A 85 19.92 18.13 -6.39
C CYS A 85 18.43 18.18 -6.01
N LEU A 86 18.10 18.57 -4.78
CA LEU A 86 16.72 18.60 -4.27
C LEU A 86 15.91 19.76 -4.85
N LEU A 87 16.53 20.92 -5.03
CA LEU A 87 15.88 22.12 -5.56
C LEU A 87 16.03 22.27 -7.07
N ARG A 88 16.91 21.49 -7.70
CA ARG A 88 17.30 21.61 -9.12
C ARG A 88 17.77 23.03 -9.43
N LYS A 89 18.65 23.56 -8.58
CA LYS A 89 19.23 24.90 -8.66
C LYS A 89 20.74 24.82 -8.56
N ASP A 90 21.43 25.62 -9.36
CA ASP A 90 22.88 25.74 -9.30
C ASP A 90 23.35 26.63 -8.14
N ARG A 91 24.63 26.54 -7.79
CA ARG A 91 25.25 27.34 -6.72
C ARG A 91 25.03 28.85 -6.85
N SER A 92 24.98 29.38 -8.07
CA SER A 92 24.73 30.81 -8.32
C SER A 92 23.36 31.25 -7.82
N ASP A 93 22.34 30.42 -8.02
CA ASP A 93 20.97 30.70 -7.59
C ASP A 93 20.85 30.55 -6.07
N LEU A 94 21.50 29.55 -5.50
CA LEU A 94 21.50 29.31 -4.05
C LEU A 94 22.15 30.45 -3.26
N LYS A 95 23.15 31.16 -3.82
CA LYS A 95 23.74 32.35 -3.17
C LYS A 95 22.73 33.46 -2.93
N ARG A 96 21.66 33.57 -3.73
CA ARG A 96 20.61 34.58 -3.56
C ARG A 96 19.62 34.23 -2.44
N GLY A 97 19.75 33.04 -1.84
CA GLY A 97 18.81 32.51 -0.86
C GLY A 97 17.70 31.68 -1.52
N VAL A 98 16.76 31.21 -0.70
CA VAL A 98 15.66 30.36 -1.13
C VAL A 98 14.33 30.84 -0.55
N ASP A 99 13.24 30.60 -1.28
CA ASP A 99 11.90 31.01 -0.90
C ASP A 99 11.26 30.02 0.10
N GLN A 100 10.09 30.41 0.64
CA GLN A 100 9.37 29.58 1.63
C GLN A 100 8.98 28.20 1.09
N GLN A 101 8.68 28.09 -0.20
CA GLN A 101 8.35 26.81 -0.84
C GLN A 101 9.57 25.89 -0.88
N SER A 102 10.74 26.41 -1.29
CA SER A 102 12.00 25.66 -1.25
C SER A 102 12.34 25.21 0.17
N ILE A 103 12.15 26.06 1.19
CA ILE A 103 12.36 25.69 2.60
C ILE A 103 11.44 24.53 2.99
N ALA A 104 10.17 24.54 2.59
CA ALA A 104 9.24 23.45 2.86
C ALA A 104 9.67 22.13 2.19
N ILE A 105 10.16 22.19 0.94
CA ILE A 105 10.73 21.04 0.22
C ILE A 105 11.94 20.48 0.96
N LEU A 106 12.90 21.33 1.33
CA LEU A 106 14.10 20.93 2.06
C LEU A 106 13.76 20.35 3.43
N ASN A 107 12.85 20.97 4.16
CA ASN A 107 12.41 20.50 5.47
C ASN A 107 11.77 19.10 5.37
N LYS A 108 10.96 18.85 4.34
CA LYS A 108 10.40 17.52 4.07
C LYS A 108 11.48 16.50 3.71
N ALA A 109 12.46 16.88 2.90
CA ALA A 109 13.48 15.97 2.39
C ALA A 109 14.60 15.63 3.40
N LEU A 110 15.01 16.61 4.22
CA LEU A 110 16.18 16.49 5.10
C LEU A 110 15.85 16.06 6.53
N LYS A 111 14.60 16.26 6.99
CA LYS A 111 14.21 15.90 8.36
C LYS A 111 14.40 14.39 8.62
N GLY A 112 15.09 14.08 9.72
CA GLY A 112 15.46 12.73 10.14
C GLY A 112 16.79 12.23 9.56
N LEU A 113 17.42 12.97 8.64
CA LEU A 113 18.71 12.62 8.07
C LEU A 113 19.83 12.86 9.09
N TYR A 114 20.76 11.93 9.22
CA TYR A 114 22.00 12.15 9.95
C TYR A 114 23.01 12.87 9.06
N VAL A 115 23.63 13.90 9.61
CA VAL A 115 24.65 14.70 8.94
C VAL A 115 25.89 14.80 9.81
N LEU A 116 27.04 14.97 9.18
CA LEU A 116 28.35 15.10 9.79
C LEU A 116 28.85 16.52 9.58
N CYS A 117 29.38 17.14 10.63
CA CYS A 117 30.09 18.41 10.50
C CYS A 117 31.41 18.20 9.74
N ASN A 118 31.64 19.01 8.70
CA ASN A 118 32.92 19.04 7.97
C ASN A 118 33.99 19.90 8.69
N TYR A 119 33.70 20.36 9.91
CA TYR A 119 34.54 21.25 10.70
C TYR A 119 34.67 20.80 12.16
N GLY A 120 35.65 21.39 12.87
CA GLY A 120 35.88 21.12 14.28
C GLY A 120 36.10 19.63 14.56
N LYS A 121 35.38 19.09 15.56
CA LYS A 121 35.48 17.68 15.99
C LYS A 121 34.72 16.69 15.10
N LYS A 122 34.24 17.10 13.91
CA LYS A 122 33.46 16.28 12.99
C LYS A 122 32.32 15.49 13.67
N ARG A 123 31.47 16.22 14.40
CA ARG A 123 30.33 15.64 15.12
C ARG A 123 29.22 15.26 14.14
N ALA A 124 28.59 14.10 14.36
CA ALA A 124 27.38 13.69 13.66
C ALA A 124 26.12 14.02 14.49
N PHE A 125 25.03 14.38 13.82
CA PHE A 125 23.73 14.64 14.46
C PHE A 125 22.56 14.44 13.50
N THR A 126 21.34 14.35 14.03
CA THR A 126 20.11 14.21 13.23
C THR A 126 19.47 15.56 12.94
N VAL A 127 19.15 15.80 11.68
CA VAL A 127 18.39 16.97 11.24
C VAL A 127 16.96 16.90 11.74
N THR A 128 16.53 17.90 12.50
CA THR A 128 15.18 17.99 13.05
C THR A 128 14.26 18.91 12.25
N GLY A 129 14.86 19.82 11.49
CA GLY A 129 14.19 20.64 10.50
C GLY A 129 15.14 21.65 9.84
N VAL A 130 14.55 22.48 8.99
CA VAL A 130 15.23 23.58 8.30
C VAL A 130 14.66 24.90 8.81
N SER A 131 15.53 25.82 9.22
CA SER A 131 15.15 27.13 9.78
C SER A 131 14.54 28.04 8.71
N LYS A 132 13.70 28.98 9.15
CA LYS A 132 13.26 30.12 8.32
C LYS A 132 14.31 31.24 8.27
N GLU A 133 15.24 31.24 9.22
CA GLU A 133 16.34 32.21 9.32
C GLU A 133 17.60 31.68 8.62
N ASN A 134 18.50 32.62 8.28
CA ASN A 134 19.78 32.34 7.64
C ASN A 134 20.95 32.68 8.59
N ALA A 135 22.19 32.47 8.13
CA ALA A 135 23.36 32.68 8.97
C ALA A 135 23.59 34.15 9.38
N ARG A 136 23.03 35.10 8.62
CA ARG A 136 23.14 36.54 8.90
C ARG A 136 22.14 37.01 9.94
N THR A 137 20.91 36.50 9.86
CA THR A 137 19.80 36.94 10.71
C THR A 137 19.69 36.15 12.01
N SER A 138 20.09 34.88 12.01
CA SER A 138 19.99 34.03 13.20
C SER A 138 21.08 34.36 14.21
N LYS A 139 20.67 34.58 15.46
CA LYS A 139 21.55 34.98 16.56
C LYS A 139 21.83 33.83 17.53
N LEU A 140 23.08 33.75 17.97
CA LEU A 140 23.58 32.80 18.96
C LEU A 140 24.07 33.58 20.19
N VAL A 141 23.68 33.13 21.38
CA VAL A 141 24.22 33.66 22.64
C VAL A 141 25.49 32.88 22.97
N THR A 142 26.63 33.57 23.00
CA THR A 142 27.94 32.99 23.33
C THR A 142 28.49 33.60 24.62
N LYS A 143 29.57 33.02 25.18
CA LYS A 143 30.26 33.61 26.35
C LYS A 143 30.78 35.03 26.09
N SER A 144 31.04 35.36 24.82
CA SER A 144 31.49 36.67 24.33
C SER A 144 30.35 37.61 23.92
N GLY A 145 29.08 37.27 24.21
CA GLY A 145 27.91 38.05 23.84
C GLY A 145 27.06 37.43 22.72
N GLU A 146 26.01 38.15 22.31
CA GLU A 146 25.12 37.75 21.22
C GLU A 146 25.74 38.09 19.85
N MET A 147 25.84 37.10 18.96
CA MET A 147 26.39 37.30 17.60
C MET A 147 25.66 36.44 16.57
N SER A 148 25.74 36.81 15.29
CA SER A 148 25.14 35.99 14.22
C SER A 148 25.90 34.68 14.03
N VAL A 149 25.24 33.68 13.43
CA VAL A 149 25.88 32.41 13.06
C VAL A 149 27.06 32.66 12.11
N GLU A 150 26.93 33.59 11.16
CA GLU A 150 28.01 33.98 10.24
C GLU A 150 29.24 34.50 11.00
N LYS A 151 29.07 35.47 11.91
CA LYS A 151 30.17 36.02 12.73
C LYS A 151 30.79 34.96 13.63
N TYR A 152 29.99 34.05 14.18
CA TYR A 152 30.48 32.96 15.02
C TYR A 152 31.44 32.04 14.26
N PHE A 153 31.11 31.66 13.02
CA PHE A 153 31.97 30.82 12.20
C PHE A 153 33.25 31.55 11.75
N GLU A 154 33.17 32.85 11.46
CA GLU A 154 34.32 33.68 11.14
C GLU A 154 35.29 33.81 12.33
N MET A 155 34.78 34.12 13.53
CA MET A 155 35.63 34.34 14.71
C MET A 155 36.19 33.04 15.30
N LYS A 156 35.37 32.00 15.44
CA LYS A 156 35.77 30.77 16.17
C LYS A 156 36.53 29.78 15.31
N TYR A 157 36.17 29.68 14.04
CA TYR A 157 36.73 28.68 13.13
C TYR A 157 37.49 29.29 11.95
N SER A 158 37.62 30.63 11.89
CA SER A 158 38.27 31.34 10.78
C SER A 158 37.68 30.97 9.41
N MET A 159 36.37 30.71 9.37
CA MET A 159 35.66 30.30 8.16
C MET A 159 34.71 31.39 7.67
N LYS A 160 34.97 31.89 6.46
CA LYS A 160 34.05 32.79 5.76
C LYS A 160 33.02 31.99 4.96
N LEU A 161 31.76 32.05 5.40
CA LEU A 161 30.64 31.38 4.76
C LEU A 161 30.43 31.90 3.32
N LYS A 162 30.34 31.00 2.34
CA LYS A 162 30.07 31.34 0.93
C LYS A 162 28.57 31.46 0.67
N TYR A 163 27.72 30.84 1.49
CA TYR A 163 26.26 30.82 1.34
C TYR A 163 25.52 31.24 2.62
N PRO A 164 25.82 32.43 3.21
CA PRO A 164 25.23 32.85 4.48
C PRO A 164 23.73 33.19 4.39
N THR A 165 23.19 33.33 3.17
CA THR A 165 21.77 33.60 2.88
C THR A 165 20.90 32.33 2.84
N LEU A 166 21.52 31.15 2.80
CA LEU A 166 20.79 29.89 2.87
C LEU A 166 20.23 29.64 4.28
N PRO A 167 19.11 28.89 4.39
CA PRO A 167 18.54 28.53 5.68
C PRO A 167 19.48 27.61 6.46
N LEU A 168 19.33 27.64 7.78
CA LEU A 168 20.13 26.84 8.69
C LEU A 168 19.50 25.47 8.96
N ILE A 169 20.32 24.45 9.13
CA ILE A 169 19.92 23.12 9.60
C ILE A 169 19.76 23.13 11.11
N MET A 170 18.65 22.59 11.60
CA MET A 170 18.34 22.54 13.03
C MET A 170 18.64 21.17 13.64
N GLU A 171 19.41 21.17 14.73
CA GLU A 171 19.52 20.04 15.65
C GLU A 171 18.70 20.35 16.92
N ARG A 172 17.88 19.41 17.36
CA ARG A 172 17.16 19.55 18.62
C ARG A 172 18.12 19.40 19.79
N SER A 173 18.28 20.47 20.54
CA SER A 173 19.00 20.50 21.81
C SER A 173 18.13 21.23 22.84
N GLN A 174 18.22 20.83 24.11
CA GLN A 174 17.56 21.56 25.20
C GLN A 174 18.59 22.48 25.87
N PRO A 175 18.24 23.73 26.23
CA PRO A 175 16.91 24.38 26.17
C PRO A 175 16.57 25.04 24.81
N LYS A 176 17.55 25.25 23.91
CA LYS A 176 17.34 25.83 22.57
C LYS A 176 17.99 24.94 21.49
N ASN A 177 17.40 24.93 20.30
CA ASN A 177 17.94 24.21 19.14
C ASN A 177 19.29 24.82 18.71
N ASN A 178 20.17 23.96 18.18
CA ASN A 178 21.41 24.38 17.56
C ASN A 178 21.18 24.58 16.06
N PHE A 179 21.88 25.55 15.47
CA PHE A 179 21.76 25.91 14.06
C PHE A 179 23.10 25.78 13.34
N TYR A 180 23.06 25.21 12.15
CA TYR A 180 24.25 24.87 11.36
C TYR A 180 24.09 25.35 9.91
N PRO A 181 25.08 26.07 9.34
CA PRO A 181 25.08 26.37 7.91
C PRO A 181 25.10 25.09 7.07
N ILE A 182 24.40 25.10 5.93
CA ILE A 182 24.32 23.93 5.03
C ILE A 182 25.71 23.57 4.46
N GLU A 183 26.53 24.57 4.14
CA GLU A 183 27.82 24.38 3.46
C GLU A 183 28.92 23.72 4.32
N VAL A 184 28.64 23.48 5.61
CA VAL A 184 29.61 22.88 6.54
C VAL A 184 29.19 21.47 7.00
N LEU A 185 28.27 20.84 6.27
CA LEU A 185 27.68 19.54 6.59
C LEU A 185 27.79 18.57 5.42
N SER A 186 27.97 17.28 5.72
CA SER A 186 27.89 16.16 4.77
C SER A 186 26.89 15.12 5.25
N VAL A 187 26.33 14.34 4.34
CA VAL A 187 25.38 13.26 4.65
C VAL A 187 26.13 12.04 5.16
N CYS A 188 25.73 11.50 6.32
CA CYS A 188 26.34 10.25 6.82
C CYS A 188 26.00 9.07 5.90
N GLU A 189 26.87 8.08 5.85
CA GLU A 189 26.69 6.89 5.02
C GLU A 189 25.49 6.02 5.47
N ASN A 190 25.00 5.18 4.56
CA ASN A 190 24.12 4.05 4.81
C ASN A 190 22.75 4.42 5.36
N GLN A 191 22.18 5.52 4.86
CA GLN A 191 20.89 6.02 5.33
C GLN A 191 19.78 5.75 4.34
N ARG A 192 18.75 5.02 4.79
CA ARG A 192 17.54 4.80 3.99
C ARG A 192 16.71 6.07 3.82
N VAL A 193 16.14 6.23 2.63
CA VAL A 193 15.15 7.26 2.33
C VAL A 193 13.77 6.76 2.77
N SER A 194 13.15 7.42 3.74
CA SER A 194 11.79 7.09 4.17
C SER A 194 10.76 7.36 3.05
N LYS A 195 9.61 6.67 3.08
CA LYS A 195 8.53 6.89 2.09
C LYS A 195 8.09 8.35 2.02
N GLY A 196 8.05 9.07 3.15
CA GLY A 196 7.67 10.48 3.21
C GLY A 196 8.68 11.44 2.55
N GLN A 197 9.95 11.02 2.40
CA GLN A 197 11.01 11.79 1.75
C GLN A 197 11.12 11.50 0.24
N GLN A 198 10.31 10.59 -0.30
CA GLN A 198 10.31 10.25 -1.73
C GLN A 198 9.32 11.12 -2.51
N THR A 199 9.71 11.54 -3.70
CA THR A 199 8.82 12.19 -4.67
C THR A 199 8.03 11.15 -5.45
N SER A 200 6.92 11.54 -6.10
CA SER A 200 6.14 10.61 -6.93
C SER A 200 6.97 9.98 -8.06
N SER A 201 7.91 10.74 -8.65
CA SER A 201 8.86 10.24 -9.66
C SER A 201 9.80 9.17 -9.09
N GLN A 202 10.35 9.41 -7.88
CA GLN A 202 11.21 8.44 -7.19
C GLN A 202 10.45 7.16 -6.84
N VAL A 203 9.21 7.29 -6.33
CA VAL A 203 8.35 6.14 -6.06
C VAL A 203 8.07 5.34 -7.33
N GLN A 204 7.79 6.01 -8.45
CA GLN A 204 7.57 5.35 -9.74
C GLN A 204 8.82 4.61 -10.23
N THR A 205 10.00 5.22 -10.11
CA THR A 205 11.28 4.60 -10.47
C THR A 205 11.57 3.39 -9.59
N MET A 206 11.34 3.50 -8.27
CA MET A 206 11.44 2.38 -7.33
C MET A 206 10.48 1.24 -7.68
N ILE A 207 9.23 1.53 -8.06
CA ILE A 207 8.25 0.51 -8.46
C ILE A 207 8.76 -0.26 -9.67
N ARG A 208 9.25 0.44 -10.71
CA ARG A 208 9.82 -0.20 -11.91
C ARG A 208 11.07 -1.02 -11.57
N ALA A 209 11.95 -0.50 -10.72
CA ALA A 209 13.15 -1.23 -10.31
C ALA A 209 12.82 -2.50 -9.51
N CYS A 210 11.78 -2.47 -8.67
CA CYS A 210 11.35 -3.62 -7.86
C CYS A 210 10.58 -4.66 -8.66
N ALA A 211 9.88 -4.25 -9.71
CA ALA A 211 9.11 -5.12 -10.59
C ALA A 211 10.09 -5.93 -11.46
N THR A 212 10.29 -7.18 -11.05
CA THR A 212 11.32 -8.08 -11.59
C THR A 212 10.68 -9.38 -11.99
N VAL A 213 11.03 -9.88 -13.19
CA VAL A 213 10.54 -11.18 -13.65
C VAL A 213 11.07 -12.33 -12.77
N PRO A 214 10.32 -13.44 -12.61
CA PRO A 214 10.70 -14.54 -11.72
C PRO A 214 12.10 -15.08 -11.95
N SER A 215 12.52 -15.27 -13.21
CA SER A 215 13.87 -15.77 -13.54
C SER A 215 14.98 -14.84 -13.02
N LEU A 216 14.83 -13.53 -13.25
CA LEU A 216 15.78 -12.52 -12.78
C LEU A 216 15.75 -12.42 -11.26
N ARG A 217 14.57 -12.43 -10.62
CA ARG A 217 14.44 -12.38 -9.16
C ARG A 217 15.13 -13.57 -8.50
N LEU A 218 14.96 -14.78 -9.04
CA LEU A 218 15.62 -15.98 -8.56
C LEU A 218 17.15 -15.88 -8.72
N GLN A 219 17.63 -15.41 -9.88
CA GLN A 219 19.05 -15.17 -10.12
C GLN A 219 19.65 -14.17 -9.11
N GLN A 220 18.98 -13.02 -8.89
CA GLN A 220 19.40 -12.00 -7.93
C GLN A 220 19.42 -12.55 -6.50
N THR A 221 18.40 -13.33 -6.11
CA THR A 221 18.31 -13.96 -4.78
C THR A 221 19.45 -14.96 -4.56
N ASN A 222 19.77 -15.78 -5.57
CA ASN A 222 20.91 -16.70 -5.52
C ASN A 222 22.25 -15.95 -5.43
N ALA A 223 22.42 -14.87 -6.18
CA ALA A 223 23.62 -14.03 -6.12
C ALA A 223 23.81 -13.40 -4.73
N LEU A 224 22.73 -12.91 -4.11
CA LEU A 224 22.75 -12.39 -2.74
C LEU A 224 23.04 -13.47 -1.70
N SER A 225 22.47 -14.67 -1.87
CA SER A 225 22.76 -15.81 -0.99
C SER A 225 24.24 -16.16 -1.01
N LYS A 226 24.84 -16.28 -2.22
CA LYS A 226 26.28 -16.48 -2.41
C LYS A 226 27.12 -15.35 -1.80
N ALA A 227 26.72 -14.10 -2.05
CA ALA A 227 27.43 -12.94 -1.52
C ALA A 227 27.53 -12.99 0.01
N MET A 228 26.43 -13.35 0.68
CA MET A 228 26.36 -13.49 2.14
C MET A 228 26.95 -14.82 2.65
N LYS A 229 27.43 -15.70 1.76
CA LYS A 229 27.84 -17.07 2.08
C LYS A 229 26.74 -17.81 2.83
N LEU A 230 25.52 -17.73 2.34
CA LEU A 230 24.34 -18.41 2.87
C LEU A 230 23.82 -19.45 1.87
N ASP A 231 24.66 -19.89 0.94
CA ASP A 231 24.36 -21.00 0.05
C ASP A 231 24.93 -22.31 0.59
N ALA A 232 24.65 -23.41 -0.11
CA ALA A 232 25.07 -24.75 0.29
C ALA A 232 26.59 -25.02 0.19
N THR A 233 27.40 -23.99 -0.05
CA THR A 233 28.88 -24.09 -0.07
C THR A 233 29.46 -24.38 1.30
N GLY A 234 28.72 -24.04 2.37
CA GLY A 234 29.17 -24.18 3.73
C GLY A 234 30.29 -23.20 4.12
N GLU A 235 30.67 -22.23 3.30
CA GLU A 235 31.79 -21.32 3.57
C GLU A 235 31.57 -20.33 4.73
N ASN A 236 30.35 -20.29 5.30
CA ASN A 236 30.04 -19.40 6.40
C ASN A 236 30.69 -19.86 7.70
N LYS A 237 31.70 -19.12 8.16
CA LYS A 237 32.42 -19.43 9.41
C LYS A 237 31.50 -19.56 10.63
N TRP A 238 30.42 -18.76 10.69
CA TRP A 238 29.52 -18.78 11.84
C TRP A 238 28.61 -19.99 11.81
N MET A 239 28.09 -20.36 10.64
CA MET A 239 27.26 -21.57 10.49
C MET A 239 28.08 -22.84 10.76
N LYS A 240 29.33 -22.90 10.27
CA LYS A 240 30.26 -24.00 10.58
C LYS A 240 30.48 -24.15 12.08
N ASN A 241 30.77 -23.06 12.78
CA ASN A 241 30.99 -23.08 14.24
C ASN A 241 29.74 -23.53 15.02
N CYS A 242 28.55 -23.26 14.50
CA CYS A 242 27.28 -23.70 15.09
C CYS A 242 26.83 -25.10 14.60
N SER A 243 27.63 -25.81 13.79
CA SER A 243 27.26 -27.09 13.17
C SER A 243 25.96 -27.02 12.35
N VAL A 244 25.67 -25.85 11.74
CA VAL A 244 24.51 -25.64 10.88
C VAL A 244 24.92 -25.75 9.43
N VAL A 245 24.26 -26.62 8.68
CA VAL A 245 24.48 -26.81 7.24
C VAL A 245 23.27 -26.32 6.46
N VAL A 246 23.50 -25.47 5.47
CA VAL A 246 22.47 -25.03 4.52
C VAL A 246 22.40 -26.06 3.39
N THR A 247 21.22 -26.61 3.15
CA THR A 247 20.97 -27.55 2.06
C THR A 247 20.54 -26.82 0.78
N ASN A 248 20.40 -27.58 -0.31
CA ASN A 248 19.86 -27.05 -1.56
C ASN A 248 18.38 -26.66 -1.41
N ASN A 249 17.91 -25.81 -2.33
CA ASN A 249 16.50 -25.39 -2.36
C ASN A 249 15.55 -26.60 -2.41
N LEU A 250 14.47 -26.51 -1.65
CA LEU A 250 13.44 -27.55 -1.61
C LEU A 250 12.64 -27.57 -2.91
N MET A 251 12.49 -28.75 -3.52
CA MET A 251 11.64 -28.99 -4.68
C MET A 251 10.53 -29.95 -4.29
N PHE A 252 9.30 -29.62 -4.65
CA PHE A 252 8.12 -30.39 -4.30
C PHE A 252 7.03 -30.20 -5.37
N PRO A 253 6.12 -31.18 -5.52
CA PRO A 253 4.94 -31.00 -6.37
C PRO A 253 3.99 -29.98 -5.76
N ALA A 254 3.32 -29.21 -6.61
CA ALA A 254 2.22 -28.33 -6.22
C ALA A 254 0.97 -28.70 -7.01
N ARG A 255 -0.21 -28.39 -6.47
CA ARG A 255 -1.48 -28.61 -7.16
C ARG A 255 -1.98 -27.29 -7.74
N VAL A 256 -2.69 -27.34 -8.84
CA VAL A 256 -3.36 -26.16 -9.41
C VAL A 256 -4.85 -26.41 -9.31
N LEU A 257 -5.52 -25.57 -8.52
CA LEU A 257 -6.97 -25.61 -8.39
C LEU A 257 -7.64 -25.20 -9.71
N PRO A 258 -8.80 -25.79 -10.05
CA PRO A 258 -9.64 -25.35 -11.16
C PRO A 258 -10.01 -23.86 -11.01
N SER A 259 -10.26 -23.19 -12.14
CA SER A 259 -10.91 -21.88 -12.13
C SER A 259 -12.43 -22.04 -12.00
N PRO A 260 -13.12 -21.22 -11.20
CA PRO A 260 -14.58 -21.23 -11.17
C PRO A 260 -15.18 -20.72 -12.49
N ASP A 261 -16.32 -21.26 -12.88
CA ASP A 261 -17.15 -20.70 -13.94
C ASP A 261 -17.89 -19.45 -13.42
N ILE A 262 -18.10 -18.46 -14.29
CA ILE A 262 -18.71 -17.18 -13.93
C ILE A 262 -20.14 -17.13 -14.46
N GLU A 263 -21.11 -16.96 -13.58
CA GLU A 263 -22.54 -16.94 -13.94
C GLU A 263 -23.07 -15.50 -14.04
N TYR A 264 -23.77 -15.24 -15.13
CA TYR A 264 -24.51 -14.01 -15.40
C TYR A 264 -26.00 -14.29 -15.59
N ARG A 265 -26.86 -13.27 -15.47
CA ARG A 265 -28.32 -13.42 -15.58
C ARG A 265 -28.76 -13.87 -16.98
N ILE A 266 -28.19 -13.26 -18.01
CA ILE A 266 -28.52 -13.51 -19.42
C ILE A 266 -27.24 -13.86 -20.18
N ASN A 267 -27.34 -14.80 -21.11
CA ASN A 267 -26.26 -15.40 -21.92
C ASN A 267 -25.35 -16.39 -21.15
N GLY A 268 -25.74 -16.79 -19.94
CA GLY A 268 -25.22 -17.98 -19.27
C GLY A 268 -23.83 -17.83 -18.66
N TRP A 269 -23.06 -18.91 -18.73
CA TRP A 269 -21.83 -19.13 -17.98
C TRP A 269 -20.60 -18.78 -18.81
N VAL A 270 -19.62 -18.10 -18.20
CA VAL A 270 -18.34 -17.75 -18.83
C VAL A 270 -17.23 -18.50 -18.12
N LYS A 271 -16.46 -19.28 -18.89
CA LYS A 271 -15.25 -19.93 -18.40
C LYS A 271 -14.09 -18.93 -18.43
N PRO A 272 -13.42 -18.65 -17.30
CA PRO A 272 -12.20 -17.86 -17.33
C PRO A 272 -11.13 -18.53 -18.19
N SER A 273 -10.31 -17.70 -18.84
CA SER A 273 -9.08 -18.19 -19.49
C SER A 273 -8.11 -18.79 -18.46
N GLU A 274 -7.07 -19.51 -18.93
CA GLU A 274 -5.99 -20.03 -18.07
C GLU A 274 -5.28 -18.96 -17.22
N LYS A 275 -5.45 -17.69 -17.60
CA LYS A 275 -4.95 -16.50 -16.90
C LYS A 275 -5.88 -16.02 -15.79
N THR A 276 -6.95 -16.76 -15.48
CA THR A 276 -8.03 -16.37 -14.57
C THR A 276 -8.66 -15.02 -14.93
N SER A 277 -8.71 -14.71 -16.23
CA SER A 277 -9.32 -13.49 -16.76
C SER A 277 -10.45 -13.84 -17.73
N TRP A 278 -11.51 -13.05 -17.71
CA TRP A 278 -12.65 -13.14 -18.62
C TRP A 278 -13.13 -11.75 -19.00
N LEU A 279 -13.97 -11.68 -20.04
CA LEU A 279 -14.66 -10.48 -20.45
C LEU A 279 -16.16 -10.70 -20.22
N THR A 280 -16.85 -9.69 -19.71
CA THR A 280 -18.32 -9.72 -19.55
C THR A 280 -19.03 -9.89 -20.91
N GLY A 281 -18.45 -9.37 -22.00
CA GLY A 281 -19.05 -9.46 -23.32
C GLY A 281 -20.42 -8.77 -23.37
N LYS A 282 -21.43 -9.47 -23.91
CA LYS A 282 -22.83 -9.00 -23.98
C LYS A 282 -23.69 -9.50 -22.81
N ASN A 283 -23.07 -10.02 -21.74
CA ASN A 283 -23.80 -10.57 -20.61
C ASN A 283 -24.42 -9.46 -19.75
N GLN A 284 -25.61 -9.72 -19.23
CA GLN A 284 -26.23 -8.83 -18.24
C GLN A 284 -25.86 -9.26 -16.83
N TYR A 285 -25.73 -8.28 -15.93
CA TYR A 285 -25.37 -8.55 -14.54
C TYR A 285 -26.36 -9.50 -13.88
N LEU A 286 -25.86 -10.33 -12.97
CA LEU A 286 -26.67 -11.30 -12.23
C LEU A 286 -27.85 -10.62 -11.52
N ILE A 287 -27.56 -9.52 -10.83
CA ILE A 287 -28.56 -8.61 -10.26
C ILE A 287 -28.22 -7.20 -10.78
N PRO A 288 -28.91 -6.73 -11.83
CA PRO A 288 -28.71 -5.37 -12.31
C PRO A 288 -29.34 -4.38 -11.33
N ALA A 289 -28.65 -3.27 -11.07
CA ALA A 289 -29.15 -2.21 -10.21
C ALA A 289 -30.19 -1.33 -10.94
N VAL A 290 -31.04 -0.70 -10.14
CA VAL A 290 -32.05 0.27 -10.57
C VAL A 290 -31.68 1.65 -10.02
N CYS A 291 -31.57 2.66 -10.88
CA CYS A 291 -31.28 4.03 -10.51
C CYS A 291 -31.93 5.02 -11.48
N ASN A 292 -33.18 5.38 -11.15
CA ASN A 292 -34.01 6.25 -11.98
C ASN A 292 -33.79 7.75 -11.72
N LYS A 293 -33.10 8.10 -10.63
CA LYS A 293 -32.82 9.49 -10.23
C LYS A 293 -31.35 9.66 -9.88
N TRP A 294 -30.59 10.27 -10.79
CA TRP A 294 -29.16 10.50 -10.61
C TRP A 294 -28.70 11.81 -11.25
N TYR A 295 -27.51 12.26 -10.87
CA TYR A 295 -26.96 13.54 -11.29
C TYR A 295 -25.54 13.37 -11.86
N ALA A 296 -25.15 14.22 -12.80
CA ALA A 296 -23.80 14.21 -13.37
C ALA A 296 -23.11 15.56 -13.18
N VAL A 297 -21.87 15.55 -12.71
CA VAL A 297 -21.11 16.78 -12.43
C VAL A 297 -19.69 16.68 -12.98
N ALA A 298 -19.23 17.70 -13.69
CA ALA A 298 -17.83 17.88 -14.05
C ALA A 298 -17.21 19.02 -13.24
N LEU A 299 -16.10 18.74 -12.55
CA LEU A 299 -15.31 19.71 -11.79
C LEU A 299 -13.99 19.96 -12.53
N ILE A 300 -13.85 21.14 -13.13
CA ILE A 300 -12.75 21.46 -14.04
C ILE A 300 -11.80 22.47 -13.40
N GLY A 301 -10.53 22.09 -13.32
CA GLY A 301 -9.46 22.94 -12.80
C GLY A 301 -8.98 23.98 -13.82
N PRO A 302 -8.21 24.98 -13.39
CA PRO A 302 -7.74 26.05 -14.27
C PRO A 302 -6.83 25.60 -15.42
N ARG A 303 -6.12 24.47 -15.30
CA ARG A 303 -5.21 23.98 -16.36
C ARG A 303 -5.79 22.84 -17.19
N GLU A 304 -6.98 22.35 -16.85
CA GLU A 304 -7.61 21.26 -17.59
C GLU A 304 -8.37 21.80 -18.82
N GLY A 305 -7.76 21.64 -20.00
CA GLY A 305 -8.35 22.05 -21.29
C GLY A 305 -8.90 20.90 -22.13
N ARG A 306 -8.66 19.64 -21.78
CA ARG A 306 -9.03 18.48 -22.63
C ARG A 306 -10.49 18.09 -22.46
N MET A 307 -11.02 18.21 -21.25
CA MET A 307 -12.39 17.83 -20.93
C MET A 307 -13.32 19.04 -21.02
N ASN A 308 -13.92 19.28 -22.18
CA ASN A 308 -14.93 20.32 -22.37
C ASN A 308 -16.36 19.81 -22.10
N GLU A 309 -17.34 20.73 -22.07
CA GLU A 309 -18.73 20.38 -21.75
C GLU A 309 -19.37 19.40 -22.73
N ASN A 310 -19.10 19.54 -24.03
CA ASN A 310 -19.62 18.61 -25.04
C ASN A 310 -19.05 17.20 -24.85
N LEU A 311 -17.75 17.11 -24.56
CA LEU A 311 -17.09 15.84 -24.30
C LEU A 311 -17.59 15.20 -23.01
N PHE A 312 -17.86 16.00 -21.98
CA PHE A 312 -18.51 15.54 -20.75
C PHE A 312 -19.90 14.95 -21.02
N ARG A 313 -20.76 15.67 -21.74
CA ARG A 313 -22.09 15.16 -22.10
C ARG A 313 -22.01 13.88 -22.95
N ASN A 314 -21.06 13.81 -23.88
CA ASN A 314 -20.82 12.61 -24.69
C ASN A 314 -20.39 11.42 -23.82
N TYR A 315 -19.44 11.63 -22.90
CA TYR A 315 -19.01 10.60 -21.95
C TYR A 315 -20.17 10.08 -21.11
N ILE A 316 -21.02 10.96 -20.57
CA ILE A 316 -22.20 10.59 -19.78
C ILE A 316 -23.17 9.73 -20.61
N ARG A 317 -23.36 10.05 -21.89
CA ARG A 317 -24.17 9.23 -22.81
C ARG A 317 -23.60 7.84 -23.03
N ILE A 318 -22.30 7.74 -23.30
CA ILE A 318 -21.57 6.47 -23.47
C ILE A 318 -21.68 5.63 -22.20
N PHE A 319 -21.48 6.25 -21.04
CA PHE A 319 -21.61 5.61 -19.74
C PHE A 319 -23.00 5.04 -19.51
N LEU A 320 -24.04 5.85 -19.71
CA LEU A 320 -25.43 5.43 -19.53
C LEU A 320 -25.83 4.30 -20.48
N GLN A 321 -25.40 4.38 -21.74
CA GLN A 321 -25.63 3.31 -22.72
C GLN A 321 -24.99 1.99 -22.26
N HIS A 322 -23.76 2.05 -21.73
CA HIS A 322 -23.05 0.87 -21.24
C HIS A 322 -23.70 0.27 -19.98
N CYS A 323 -24.20 1.11 -19.06
CA CYS A 323 -25.02 0.63 -17.93
C CYS A 323 -26.25 -0.17 -18.41
N ARG A 324 -27.00 0.39 -19.37
CA ARG A 324 -28.19 -0.25 -19.95
C ARG A 324 -27.86 -1.55 -20.70
N GLN A 325 -26.72 -1.62 -21.38
CA GLN A 325 -26.26 -2.84 -22.05
C GLN A 325 -26.06 -4.02 -21.08
N HIS A 326 -25.63 -3.74 -19.85
CA HIS A 326 -25.49 -4.77 -18.80
C HIS A 326 -26.77 -4.99 -17.97
N GLY A 327 -27.90 -4.48 -18.45
CA GLY A 327 -29.23 -4.72 -17.87
C GLY A 327 -29.60 -3.78 -16.73
N MET A 328 -28.78 -2.77 -16.40
CA MET A 328 -29.12 -1.79 -15.36
C MET A 328 -30.28 -0.91 -15.84
N GLU A 329 -31.25 -0.67 -14.95
CA GLU A 329 -32.35 0.27 -15.19
C GLU A 329 -31.91 1.67 -14.75
N MET A 330 -31.55 2.51 -15.72
CA MET A 330 -31.15 3.89 -15.45
C MET A 330 -31.81 4.85 -16.44
N SER A 331 -32.51 5.85 -15.91
CA SER A 331 -33.07 6.97 -16.68
C SER A 331 -31.99 7.95 -17.12
N GLU A 332 -32.35 8.95 -17.94
CA GLU A 332 -31.47 10.11 -18.15
C GLU A 332 -31.22 10.85 -16.82
N PRO A 333 -30.05 11.48 -16.62
CA PRO A 333 -29.76 12.19 -15.39
C PRO A 333 -30.71 13.36 -15.18
N LEU A 334 -31.05 13.65 -13.93
CA LEU A 334 -31.87 14.78 -13.51
C LEU A 334 -31.21 16.13 -13.88
N GLY A 335 -29.89 16.15 -14.02
CA GLY A 335 -29.12 17.28 -14.49
C GLY A 335 -27.66 16.94 -14.74
N CYS A 336 -27.03 17.75 -15.60
CA CYS A 336 -25.61 17.69 -15.91
C CYS A 336 -24.99 19.07 -15.68
N GLU A 337 -24.09 19.19 -14.71
CA GLU A 337 -23.41 20.45 -14.39
C GLU A 337 -21.94 20.41 -14.77
N TYR A 338 -21.46 21.52 -15.36
CA TYR A 338 -20.07 21.68 -15.77
C TYR A 338 -19.48 22.91 -15.07
N ILE A 339 -18.69 22.67 -14.02
CA ILE A 339 -18.16 23.72 -13.15
C ILE A 339 -16.73 24.06 -13.60
N ARG A 340 -16.55 25.26 -14.13
CA ARG A 340 -15.23 25.80 -14.51
C ARG A 340 -14.55 26.39 -13.29
N ARG A 341 -13.23 26.18 -13.16
CA ARG A 341 -12.42 26.65 -12.04
C ARG A 341 -13.01 26.21 -10.69
N ALA A 342 -13.39 24.93 -10.63
CA ALA A 342 -14.02 24.35 -9.45
C ALA A 342 -13.10 24.44 -8.23
N ASN A 343 -13.68 24.80 -7.09
CA ASN A 343 -13.07 24.80 -5.77
C ASN A 343 -13.60 23.61 -4.95
N GLN A 344 -12.86 23.24 -3.91
CA GLN A 344 -13.26 22.13 -3.05
C GLN A 344 -14.60 22.39 -2.34
N GLN A 345 -14.89 23.65 -2.02
CA GLN A 345 -16.12 24.10 -1.36
C GLN A 345 -17.37 23.95 -2.23
N ASP A 346 -17.22 23.83 -3.55
CA ASP A 346 -18.38 23.70 -4.47
C ASP A 346 -19.07 22.33 -4.33
N ILE A 347 -18.36 21.33 -3.78
CA ILE A 347 -18.82 19.93 -3.74
C ILE A 347 -20.04 19.74 -2.84
N GLU A 348 -20.03 20.33 -1.65
CA GLU A 348 -21.14 20.18 -0.71
C GLU A 348 -22.45 20.78 -1.23
N PRO A 349 -22.47 22.04 -1.73
CA PRO A 349 -23.65 22.60 -2.38
C PRO A 349 -24.16 21.75 -3.57
N LEU A 350 -23.26 21.19 -4.38
CA LEU A 350 -23.65 20.36 -5.53
C LEU A 350 -24.31 19.05 -5.12
N ILE A 351 -23.77 18.38 -4.10
CA ILE A 351 -24.36 17.14 -3.56
C ILE A 351 -25.72 17.43 -2.92
N ILE A 352 -25.83 18.50 -2.12
CA ILE A 352 -27.09 18.90 -1.47
C ILE A 352 -28.15 19.24 -2.53
N LYS A 353 -27.77 20.00 -3.58
CA LYS A 353 -28.66 20.32 -4.68
C LYS A 353 -29.19 19.06 -5.37
N ALA A 354 -28.30 18.14 -5.74
CA ALA A 354 -28.69 16.88 -6.37
C ALA A 354 -29.61 16.04 -5.46
N LYS A 355 -29.31 15.97 -4.17
CA LYS A 355 -30.14 15.30 -3.15
C LYS A 355 -31.53 15.91 -3.07
N ASN A 356 -31.64 17.24 -3.05
CA ASN A 356 -32.92 17.95 -3.01
C ASN A 356 -33.78 17.72 -4.26
N LEU A 357 -33.14 17.45 -5.41
CA LEU A 357 -33.81 17.01 -6.63
C LEU A 357 -34.19 15.51 -6.60
N GLY A 358 -33.85 14.79 -5.53
CA GLY A 358 -34.15 13.38 -5.32
C GLY A 358 -33.13 12.42 -5.93
N ALA A 359 -31.92 12.89 -6.27
CA ALA A 359 -30.87 12.01 -6.78
C ALA A 359 -30.37 11.05 -5.69
N THR A 360 -30.29 9.76 -6.02
CA THR A 360 -29.69 8.73 -5.15
C THR A 360 -28.25 8.40 -5.55
N PHE A 361 -27.80 8.94 -6.68
CA PHE A 361 -26.48 8.70 -7.25
C PHE A 361 -25.92 9.96 -7.92
N ILE A 362 -24.63 10.23 -7.76
CA ILE A 362 -23.93 11.33 -8.45
C ILE A 362 -22.66 10.80 -9.11
N HIS A 363 -22.53 11.05 -10.41
CA HIS A 363 -21.36 10.70 -11.21
C HIS A 363 -20.49 11.94 -11.46
N PHE A 364 -19.32 11.97 -10.83
CA PHE A 364 -18.35 13.06 -10.91
C PHE A 364 -17.25 12.77 -11.92
N VAL A 365 -16.93 13.77 -12.75
CA VAL A 365 -15.69 13.83 -13.52
C VAL A 365 -14.84 14.98 -12.97
N THR A 366 -13.71 14.64 -12.36
CA THR A 366 -12.84 15.62 -11.67
C THR A 366 -11.53 15.79 -12.43
N ALA A 367 -11.13 17.03 -12.72
CA ALA A 367 -9.83 17.31 -13.33
C ALA A 367 -8.67 16.69 -12.51
N ASP A 368 -7.66 16.19 -13.21
CA ASP A 368 -6.57 15.39 -12.60
C ASP A 368 -5.81 16.15 -11.50
N GLU A 369 -5.62 17.46 -11.69
CA GLU A 369 -4.96 18.36 -10.75
C GLU A 369 -5.76 18.64 -9.47
N LEU A 370 -7.07 18.40 -9.48
CA LEU A 370 -7.93 18.63 -8.33
C LEU A 370 -7.91 17.40 -7.42
N ASN A 371 -7.46 17.58 -6.17
CA ASN A 371 -7.41 16.51 -5.18
C ASN A 371 -8.59 16.57 -4.21
N TYR A 372 -9.80 16.44 -4.76
CA TYR A 372 -11.05 16.63 -3.99
C TYR A 372 -11.73 15.34 -3.54
N HIS A 373 -11.21 14.18 -3.95
CA HIS A 373 -11.83 12.87 -3.70
C HIS A 373 -12.15 12.61 -2.22
N GLY A 374 -11.20 12.90 -1.32
CA GLY A 374 -11.41 12.67 0.12
C GLY A 374 -12.55 13.50 0.70
N HIS A 375 -12.67 14.77 0.29
CA HIS A 375 -13.76 15.64 0.74
C HIS A 375 -15.11 15.23 0.14
N MET A 376 -15.13 14.84 -1.13
CA MET A 376 -16.32 14.27 -1.76
C MET A 376 -16.83 13.03 -1.02
N LYS A 377 -15.93 12.12 -0.60
CA LYS A 377 -16.30 10.94 0.19
C LYS A 377 -16.77 11.27 1.60
N TYR A 378 -16.23 12.32 2.21
CA TYR A 378 -16.74 12.84 3.47
C TYR A 378 -18.18 13.36 3.33
N ILE A 379 -18.46 14.17 2.31
CA ILE A 379 -19.82 14.70 2.08
C ILE A 379 -20.79 13.58 1.66
N GLU A 380 -20.37 12.60 0.85
CA GLU A 380 -21.17 11.40 0.56
C GLU A 380 -21.63 10.69 1.83
N SER A 381 -20.72 10.48 2.78
CA SER A 381 -21.05 9.86 4.07
C SER A 381 -21.94 10.73 4.94
N LYS A 382 -21.80 12.07 4.87
CA LYS A 382 -22.65 13.00 5.63
C LYS A 382 -24.07 13.05 5.06
N GLU A 383 -24.17 13.14 3.73
CA GLU A 383 -25.44 13.35 3.03
C GLU A 383 -26.15 12.07 2.62
N GLN A 384 -25.49 10.91 2.72
CA GLN A 384 -26.02 9.59 2.37
C GLN A 384 -26.44 9.50 0.89
N VAL A 385 -25.63 10.08 0.00
CA VAL A 385 -25.83 10.01 -1.46
C VAL A 385 -24.63 9.31 -2.10
N VAL A 386 -24.89 8.20 -2.80
CA VAL A 386 -23.82 7.39 -3.42
C VAL A 386 -23.10 8.22 -4.49
N THR A 387 -21.76 8.23 -4.48
CA THR A 387 -20.99 8.90 -5.54
C THR A 387 -20.00 7.99 -6.25
N GLN A 388 -19.81 8.24 -7.54
CA GLN A 388 -18.74 7.68 -8.35
C GLN A 388 -17.90 8.83 -8.90
N ASP A 389 -16.62 8.85 -8.58
CA ASP A 389 -15.66 9.86 -9.07
C ASP A 389 -14.68 9.21 -10.05
N LEU A 390 -14.33 9.95 -11.10
CA LEU A 390 -13.29 9.58 -12.05
C LEU A 390 -12.49 10.80 -12.50
N LYS A 391 -11.24 10.56 -12.89
CA LYS A 391 -10.39 11.62 -13.43
C LYS A 391 -10.80 12.01 -14.84
N ALA A 392 -10.67 13.30 -15.16
CA ALA A 392 -10.96 13.85 -16.49
C ALA A 392 -10.19 13.10 -17.59
N THR A 393 -8.90 12.80 -17.38
CA THR A 393 -8.10 11.97 -18.30
C THR A 393 -8.75 10.63 -18.63
N THR A 394 -9.36 9.98 -17.63
CA THR A 394 -10.03 8.69 -17.76
C THR A 394 -11.31 8.83 -18.57
N ALA A 395 -12.10 9.87 -18.30
CA ALA A 395 -13.32 10.19 -19.06
C ALA A 395 -13.01 10.46 -20.54
N VAL A 396 -11.98 11.27 -20.82
CA VAL A 396 -11.51 11.56 -22.18
C VAL A 396 -11.03 10.29 -22.88
N ALA A 397 -10.26 9.44 -22.20
CA ALA A 397 -9.79 8.19 -22.78
C ALA A 397 -10.95 7.24 -23.14
N VAL A 398 -12.03 7.23 -22.36
CA VAL A 398 -13.25 6.48 -22.71
C VAL A 398 -13.95 7.10 -23.91
N ALA A 399 -14.21 8.41 -23.87
CA ALA A 399 -15.04 9.09 -24.86
C ALA A 399 -14.37 9.28 -26.22
N VAL A 400 -13.03 9.42 -26.25
CA VAL A 400 -12.26 9.70 -27.47
C VAL A 400 -11.46 8.48 -27.93
N GLN A 401 -10.81 7.78 -27.02
CA GLN A 401 -9.90 6.66 -27.36
C GLN A 401 -10.59 5.30 -27.26
N ASN A 402 -11.90 5.26 -27.02
CA ASN A 402 -12.71 4.04 -26.93
C ASN A 402 -12.10 2.98 -25.98
N LYS A 403 -11.60 3.43 -24.81
CA LYS A 403 -11.05 2.53 -23.77
C LYS A 403 -12.16 1.72 -23.08
N ARG A 404 -12.73 0.75 -23.79
CA ARG A 404 -13.89 -0.05 -23.35
C ARG A 404 -13.67 -0.79 -22.03
N GLN A 405 -12.49 -1.38 -21.81
CA GLN A 405 -12.20 -2.06 -20.53
C GLN A 405 -12.23 -1.10 -19.32
N THR A 406 -11.82 0.16 -19.53
CA THR A 406 -11.90 1.18 -18.48
C THR A 406 -13.35 1.52 -18.17
N LEU A 407 -14.18 1.70 -19.21
CA LEU A 407 -15.62 1.93 -19.05
C LEU A 407 -16.31 0.75 -18.35
N GLU A 408 -16.00 -0.48 -18.77
CA GLU A 408 -16.45 -1.72 -18.14
C GLU A 408 -16.15 -1.72 -16.63
N ASN A 409 -14.92 -1.38 -16.24
CA ASN A 409 -14.54 -1.31 -14.82
C ASN A 409 -15.29 -0.20 -14.05
N ILE A 410 -15.65 0.90 -14.71
CA ILE A 410 -16.44 1.98 -14.10
C ILE A 410 -17.87 1.49 -13.87
N VAL A 411 -18.51 0.91 -14.88
CA VAL A 411 -19.90 0.43 -14.79
C VAL A 411 -20.02 -0.74 -13.80
N ASN A 412 -19.04 -1.66 -13.78
CA ASN A 412 -18.97 -2.73 -12.79
C ASN A 412 -18.99 -2.19 -11.35
N LYS A 413 -18.30 -1.07 -11.08
CA LYS A 413 -18.32 -0.42 -9.75
C LYS A 413 -19.65 0.28 -9.49
N THR A 414 -20.22 0.93 -10.49
CA THR A 414 -21.52 1.61 -10.36
C THR A 414 -22.62 0.62 -10.01
N ASN A 415 -22.69 -0.54 -10.68
CA ASN A 415 -23.70 -1.55 -10.39
C ASN A 415 -23.66 -2.01 -8.93
N ILE A 416 -22.48 -2.36 -8.41
CA ILE A 416 -22.28 -2.78 -7.01
C ILE A 416 -22.67 -1.66 -6.04
N LYS A 417 -22.27 -0.42 -6.31
CA LYS A 417 -22.61 0.75 -5.46
C LYS A 417 -24.10 1.03 -5.38
N LEU A 418 -24.83 0.73 -6.45
CA LEU A 418 -26.29 0.87 -6.52
C LEU A 418 -27.02 -0.39 -6.02
N GLY A 419 -26.31 -1.32 -5.40
CA GLY A 419 -26.88 -2.51 -4.76
C GLY A 419 -27.06 -3.72 -5.67
N GLY A 420 -26.58 -3.66 -6.91
CA GLY A 420 -26.53 -4.78 -7.84
C GLY A 420 -25.38 -5.75 -7.55
N LEU A 421 -25.38 -6.89 -8.25
CA LEU A 421 -24.38 -7.94 -8.20
C LEU A 421 -24.00 -8.32 -9.64
N ASN A 422 -22.72 -8.20 -9.98
CA ASN A 422 -22.29 -8.30 -11.38
C ASN A 422 -22.36 -9.75 -11.88
N TYR A 423 -21.89 -10.71 -11.10
CA TYR A 423 -21.84 -12.13 -11.45
C TYR A 423 -21.83 -13.01 -10.19
N SER A 424 -22.15 -14.29 -10.36
CA SER A 424 -21.96 -15.37 -9.39
C SER A 424 -20.77 -16.24 -9.83
N VAL A 425 -20.32 -17.13 -8.95
CA VAL A 425 -19.23 -18.07 -9.22
C VAL A 425 -19.68 -19.50 -8.97
N HIS A 426 -19.25 -20.41 -9.84
CA HIS A 426 -19.45 -21.85 -9.74
C HIS A 426 -18.11 -22.58 -9.70
N LEU A 427 -17.79 -23.12 -8.54
CA LEU A 427 -16.69 -24.00 -8.23
C LEU A 427 -16.99 -25.44 -8.69
N GLU A 428 -15.99 -26.31 -8.58
CA GLU A 428 -16.15 -27.75 -8.85
C GLU A 428 -17.30 -28.37 -8.04
N THR A 429 -17.83 -29.48 -8.57
CA THR A 429 -18.97 -30.22 -8.01
C THR A 429 -18.79 -30.45 -6.50
N ASN A 430 -19.79 -30.03 -5.71
CA ASN A 430 -19.89 -30.04 -4.23
C ASN A 430 -19.35 -28.81 -3.48
N CYS A 431 -18.43 -28.02 -4.06
CA CYS A 431 -17.92 -26.81 -3.40
C CYS A 431 -18.95 -25.67 -3.40
N ASP A 432 -19.72 -25.54 -4.48
CA ASP A 432 -20.79 -24.54 -4.59
C ASP A 432 -21.86 -24.68 -3.53
N LYS A 433 -22.25 -25.92 -3.25
CA LYS A 433 -23.25 -26.25 -2.24
C LYS A 433 -22.80 -25.84 -0.85
N TRP A 434 -21.49 -25.81 -0.60
CA TRP A 434 -20.93 -25.37 0.67
C TRP A 434 -20.96 -23.84 0.79
N LEU A 435 -20.51 -23.11 -0.24
CA LEU A 435 -20.47 -21.64 -0.22
C LEU A 435 -21.86 -21.00 -0.19
N THR A 436 -22.83 -21.64 -0.85
CA THR A 436 -24.23 -21.18 -0.92
C THR A 436 -25.13 -21.78 0.16
N LYS A 437 -24.57 -22.59 1.08
CA LYS A 437 -25.31 -23.28 2.13
C LYS A 437 -26.05 -22.28 3.03
N ALA A 438 -27.31 -22.59 3.35
CA ALA A 438 -28.07 -21.83 4.34
C ALA A 438 -27.35 -21.83 5.70
N GLY A 439 -27.25 -20.66 6.32
CA GLY A 439 -26.55 -20.47 7.59
C GLY A 439 -25.03 -20.28 7.50
N PHE A 440 -24.46 -20.24 6.28
CA PHE A 440 -23.04 -19.95 6.06
C PHE A 440 -22.81 -18.43 5.93
N LEU A 441 -22.06 -17.86 6.88
CA LEU A 441 -21.71 -16.44 6.93
C LEU A 441 -20.20 -16.29 6.76
N VAL A 442 -19.79 -15.61 5.70
CA VAL A 442 -18.39 -15.25 5.42
C VAL A 442 -18.16 -13.80 5.83
N VAL A 443 -17.11 -13.56 6.61
CA VAL A 443 -16.69 -12.22 7.04
C VAL A 443 -15.21 -12.03 6.76
N GLY A 444 -14.85 -11.08 5.91
CA GLY A 444 -13.48 -10.60 5.77
C GLY A 444 -13.28 -9.36 6.64
N LEU A 445 -12.17 -9.28 7.38
CA LEU A 445 -11.76 -8.07 8.08
C LEU A 445 -10.28 -7.70 7.88
N ASP A 446 -10.02 -6.41 8.03
CA ASP A 446 -8.69 -5.81 8.11
C ASP A 446 -8.70 -4.70 9.17
N ILE A 447 -7.57 -4.50 9.86
CA ILE A 447 -7.42 -3.43 10.85
C ILE A 447 -6.31 -2.49 10.40
N ALA A 448 -6.69 -1.26 10.08
CA ALA A 448 -5.77 -0.21 9.68
C ALA A 448 -5.36 0.62 10.90
N HIS A 449 -4.06 0.58 11.23
CA HIS A 449 -3.47 1.41 12.27
C HIS A 449 -2.91 2.72 11.69
N PRO A 450 -3.00 3.84 12.41
CA PRO A 450 -2.42 5.09 11.97
C PRO A 450 -0.90 4.98 11.84
N ALA A 451 -0.35 5.54 10.75
CA ALA A 451 1.09 5.51 10.54
C ALA A 451 1.83 6.26 11.67
N VAL A 452 2.69 5.56 12.40
CA VAL A 452 3.49 6.06 13.54
C VAL A 452 4.30 7.33 13.19
N SER A 453 4.62 7.53 11.90
CA SER A 453 5.34 8.69 11.35
C SER A 453 4.46 9.89 11.01
N MET A 454 3.15 9.70 10.84
CA MET A 454 2.20 10.76 10.47
C MET A 454 1.52 11.39 11.68
N VAL A 455 1.52 10.70 12.83
CA VAL A 455 0.91 11.19 14.06
C VAL A 455 2.01 11.72 14.98
N SER A 456 1.86 12.97 15.43
CA SER A 456 2.78 13.54 16.41
C SER A 456 2.77 12.68 17.68
N ARG A 457 3.88 12.57 18.43
CA ARG A 457 3.91 11.78 19.67
C ARG A 457 2.80 12.18 20.65
N LYS A 458 2.34 13.44 20.62
CA LYS A 458 1.26 13.95 21.47
C LYS A 458 -0.13 13.46 21.01
N ASP A 459 -0.28 13.20 19.71
CA ASP A 459 -1.57 12.87 19.09
C ASP A 459 -1.76 11.35 18.90
N ARG A 460 -0.76 10.53 19.23
CA ARG A 460 -0.78 9.06 19.01
C ARG A 460 -1.94 8.37 19.71
N ASN A 461 -2.35 8.88 20.86
CA ASN A 461 -3.46 8.33 21.63
C ASN A 461 -4.84 8.85 21.18
N PHE A 462 -4.87 9.80 20.23
CA PHE A 462 -6.10 10.44 19.75
C PHE A 462 -6.50 10.02 18.33
N VAL A 463 -5.58 9.43 17.56
CA VAL A 463 -5.91 8.91 16.22
C VAL A 463 -6.33 7.45 16.34
N PRO A 464 -7.61 7.11 16.09
CA PRO A 464 -8.09 5.74 16.25
C PRO A 464 -7.55 4.82 15.14
N SER A 465 -7.50 3.53 15.45
CA SER A 465 -7.40 2.50 14.41
C SER A 465 -8.78 2.27 13.79
N VAL A 466 -8.83 1.62 12.63
CA VAL A 466 -10.09 1.37 11.91
C VAL A 466 -10.22 -0.11 11.61
N ILE A 467 -11.30 -0.73 12.09
CA ILE A 467 -11.71 -2.06 11.62
C ILE A 467 -12.55 -1.86 10.37
N GLY A 468 -12.08 -2.36 9.23
CA GLY A 468 -12.88 -2.51 8.01
C GLY A 468 -13.35 -3.94 7.87
N TYR A 469 -14.61 -4.15 7.49
CA TYR A 469 -15.15 -5.49 7.27
C TYR A 469 -16.00 -5.57 6.00
N SER A 470 -16.15 -6.78 5.48
CA SER A 470 -17.07 -7.13 4.39
C SER A 470 -17.68 -8.50 4.67
N ALA A 471 -19.00 -8.64 4.50
CA ALA A 471 -19.72 -9.87 4.83
C ALA A 471 -20.89 -10.14 3.87
N ASN A 472 -21.20 -11.41 3.62
CA ASN A 472 -22.28 -11.84 2.72
C ASN A 472 -23.69 -11.77 3.35
N ILE A 473 -23.99 -10.64 3.99
CA ILE A 473 -25.19 -10.42 4.81
C ILE A 473 -26.41 -9.94 4.03
N LYS A 474 -26.34 -9.80 2.70
CA LYS A 474 -27.54 -9.52 1.86
C LYS A 474 -28.29 -10.82 1.56
N LYS A 475 -29.41 -10.75 0.83
CA LYS A 475 -30.24 -11.92 0.50
C LYS A 475 -29.55 -12.96 -0.39
N HIS A 476 -28.58 -12.57 -1.21
CA HIS A 476 -27.86 -13.48 -2.09
C HIS A 476 -26.56 -13.96 -1.41
N PRO A 477 -26.23 -15.28 -1.36
CA PRO A 477 -25.05 -15.84 -0.66
C PRO A 477 -23.69 -15.26 -1.05
N LEU A 478 -23.58 -14.72 -2.27
CA LEU A 478 -22.35 -14.13 -2.81
C LEU A 478 -22.36 -12.59 -2.83
N ASP A 479 -23.38 -11.97 -2.24
CA ASP A 479 -23.51 -10.51 -2.22
C ASP A 479 -22.94 -9.96 -0.91
N PHE A 480 -21.71 -9.43 -1.02
CA PHE A 480 -20.93 -8.91 0.10
C PHE A 480 -21.11 -7.41 0.24
N ILE A 481 -21.49 -6.98 1.44
CA ILE A 481 -21.47 -5.56 1.83
C ILE A 481 -20.54 -5.35 3.02
N GLY A 482 -20.00 -4.15 3.12
CA GLY A 482 -19.00 -3.82 4.12
C GLY A 482 -19.28 -2.52 4.85
N GLY A 483 -18.49 -2.31 5.89
CA GLY A 483 -18.52 -1.13 6.71
C GLY A 483 -17.22 -0.97 7.47
N TYR A 484 -17.18 0.04 8.33
CA TYR A 484 -16.03 0.27 9.20
C TYR A 484 -16.46 0.75 10.58
N ARG A 485 -15.56 0.58 11.55
CA ARG A 485 -15.67 1.14 12.90
C ARG A 485 -14.32 1.65 13.37
N TYR A 486 -14.33 2.81 14.03
CA TYR A 486 -13.16 3.30 14.76
C TYR A 486 -12.98 2.45 16.01
N CYS A 487 -11.72 2.16 16.33
CA CYS A 487 -11.34 1.37 17.50
C CYS A 487 -10.08 1.95 18.15
N LYS A 488 -9.91 1.62 19.42
CA LYS A 488 -8.71 1.90 20.20
C LYS A 488 -7.79 0.68 20.10
N ALA A 489 -6.54 0.95 19.77
CA ALA A 489 -5.51 -0.08 19.74
C ALA A 489 -4.23 0.44 20.39
N GLU A 490 -3.56 -0.44 21.13
CA GLU A 490 -2.23 -0.24 21.66
C GLU A 490 -1.28 -1.22 20.98
N MET A 491 -0.21 -0.71 20.36
CA MET A 491 0.77 -1.56 19.65
C MET A 491 0.12 -2.57 18.68
N GLU A 492 -0.91 -2.14 17.95
CA GLU A 492 -1.71 -2.94 16.99
C GLU A 492 -2.74 -3.90 17.61
N GLU A 493 -2.77 -4.06 18.93
CA GLU A 493 -3.74 -4.89 19.64
C GLU A 493 -4.95 -4.06 20.07
N LEU A 494 -6.16 -4.55 19.82
CA LEU A 494 -7.41 -3.91 20.24
C LEU A 494 -7.52 -3.93 21.76
N VAL A 495 -7.86 -2.79 22.34
CA VAL A 495 -8.06 -2.61 23.80
C VAL A 495 -9.50 -2.26 24.18
N ASP A 496 -10.41 -2.35 23.22
CA ASP A 496 -11.85 -2.13 23.39
C ASP A 496 -12.67 -3.29 22.78
N ASP A 497 -13.99 -3.20 22.91
CA ASP A 497 -14.94 -4.23 22.48
C ASP A 497 -15.44 -4.02 21.03
N THR A 498 -14.72 -3.25 20.20
CA THR A 498 -15.18 -2.90 18.84
C THR A 498 -15.40 -4.14 17.97
N MET A 499 -14.59 -5.20 18.15
CA MET A 499 -14.78 -6.46 17.41
C MET A 499 -16.12 -7.11 17.77
N GLN A 500 -16.48 -7.12 19.06
CA GLN A 500 -17.77 -7.62 19.53
C GLN A 500 -18.93 -6.81 18.93
N GLU A 501 -18.81 -5.48 18.88
CA GLU A 501 -19.85 -4.61 18.29
C GLU A 501 -20.04 -4.86 16.79
N VAL A 502 -18.94 -4.95 16.04
CA VAL A 502 -18.96 -5.23 14.59
C VAL A 502 -19.65 -6.55 14.32
N PHE A 503 -19.25 -7.64 15.01
CA PHE A 503 -19.87 -8.94 14.79
C PHE A 503 -21.32 -8.99 15.27
N SER A 504 -21.67 -8.27 16.34
CA SER A 504 -23.07 -8.17 16.78
C SER A 504 -23.94 -7.51 15.71
N TYR A 505 -23.44 -6.46 15.05
CA TYR A 505 -24.12 -5.81 13.94
C TYR A 505 -24.28 -6.76 12.74
N ILE A 506 -23.20 -7.44 12.32
CA ILE A 506 -23.21 -8.39 11.21
C ILE A 506 -24.22 -9.51 11.46
N LEU A 507 -24.22 -10.12 12.65
CA LEU A 507 -25.12 -11.22 13.01
C LEU A 507 -26.59 -10.79 13.01
N ARG A 508 -26.91 -9.61 13.57
CA ARG A 508 -28.28 -9.06 13.54
C ARG A 508 -28.74 -8.81 12.12
N TYR A 509 -27.89 -8.23 11.28
CA TYR A 509 -28.23 -7.94 9.90
C TYR A 509 -28.41 -9.22 9.08
N TYR A 510 -27.53 -10.21 9.26
CA TYR A 510 -27.66 -11.52 8.63
C TYR A 510 -29.00 -12.18 9.00
N LYS A 511 -29.34 -12.22 10.30
CA LYS A 511 -30.62 -12.78 10.75
C LYS A 511 -31.81 -12.05 10.13
N ALA A 512 -31.76 -10.71 10.10
CA ALA A 512 -32.81 -9.91 9.50
C ALA A 512 -32.97 -10.14 7.98
N SER A 513 -31.88 -10.41 7.26
CA SER A 513 -31.91 -10.59 5.81
C SER A 513 -32.12 -12.04 5.35
N ARG A 514 -31.71 -13.02 6.17
CA ARG A 514 -31.76 -14.47 5.89
C ARG A 514 -32.85 -15.21 6.67
N GLY A 515 -33.51 -14.56 7.62
CA GLY A 515 -34.54 -15.13 8.50
C GLY A 515 -33.97 -15.81 9.74
N GLU A 516 -32.84 -16.52 9.61
CA GLU A 516 -32.23 -17.31 10.68
C GLU A 516 -30.79 -16.85 10.98
N PRO A 517 -30.29 -17.04 12.22
CA PRO A 517 -28.89 -16.80 12.53
C PRO A 517 -27.98 -17.83 11.82
N PRO A 518 -26.71 -17.47 11.56
CA PRO A 518 -25.79 -18.38 10.88
C PRO A 518 -25.42 -19.56 11.81
N ASN A 519 -25.26 -20.75 11.24
CA ASN A 519 -24.75 -21.93 11.94
C ASN A 519 -23.23 -22.10 11.78
N HIS A 520 -22.64 -21.42 10.79
CA HIS A 520 -21.20 -21.43 10.51
C HIS A 520 -20.74 -20.02 10.16
N LEU A 521 -19.81 -19.52 10.95
CA LEU A 521 -19.11 -18.26 10.75
C LEU A 521 -17.70 -18.53 10.21
N PHE A 522 -17.43 -18.09 8.98
CA PHE A 522 -16.14 -18.21 8.32
C PHE A 522 -15.45 -16.84 8.24
N VAL A 523 -14.44 -16.64 9.08
CA VAL A 523 -13.77 -15.35 9.25
C VAL A 523 -12.40 -15.37 8.56
N ILE A 524 -12.14 -14.38 7.73
CA ILE A 524 -10.85 -14.14 7.09
C ILE A 524 -10.27 -12.84 7.65
N ARG A 525 -9.14 -12.93 8.35
CA ARG A 525 -8.46 -11.80 9.01
C ARG A 525 -7.16 -11.48 8.29
N ASP A 526 -7.09 -10.37 7.56
CA ASP A 526 -5.86 -9.87 6.93
C ASP A 526 -4.98 -9.13 7.94
N GLY A 527 -3.68 -8.98 7.69
CA GLY A 527 -2.83 -8.04 8.42
C GLY A 527 -2.32 -8.49 9.80
N VAL A 528 -2.36 -9.79 10.12
CA VAL A 528 -1.87 -10.32 11.41
C VAL A 528 -0.51 -11.00 11.22
N SER A 529 0.47 -10.64 12.06
CA SER A 529 1.76 -11.31 12.11
C SER A 529 1.72 -12.57 12.98
N ALA A 530 2.64 -13.52 12.76
CA ALA A 530 2.68 -14.76 13.54
C ALA A 530 2.83 -14.54 15.05
N GLY A 531 3.50 -13.45 15.46
CA GLY A 531 3.65 -13.10 16.88
C GLY A 531 2.34 -12.69 17.56
N GLN A 532 1.32 -12.31 16.79
CA GLN A 532 0.02 -11.83 17.29
C GLN A 532 -1.04 -12.94 17.35
N TYR A 533 -0.75 -14.18 16.91
CA TYR A 533 -1.75 -15.25 16.88
C TYR A 533 -2.36 -15.54 18.24
N LYS A 534 -1.55 -15.49 19.31
CA LYS A 534 -2.04 -15.66 20.69
C LYS A 534 -3.03 -14.55 21.08
N TYR A 535 -2.73 -13.30 20.75
CA TYR A 535 -3.63 -12.17 20.98
C TYR A 535 -4.95 -12.35 20.20
N VAL A 536 -4.89 -12.70 18.92
CA VAL A 536 -6.10 -12.91 18.09
C VAL A 536 -7.00 -13.99 18.71
N MET A 537 -6.44 -15.12 19.14
CA MET A 537 -7.19 -16.21 19.75
C MET A 537 -7.79 -15.85 21.12
N ASN A 538 -7.05 -15.10 21.94
CA ASN A 538 -7.46 -14.76 23.31
C ASN A 538 -8.35 -13.52 23.39
N THR A 539 -8.31 -12.65 22.38
CA THR A 539 -9.05 -11.38 22.36
C THR A 539 -10.06 -11.34 21.23
N GLU A 540 -9.62 -11.25 19.97
CA GLU A 540 -10.53 -11.06 18.81
C GLU A 540 -11.55 -12.21 18.70
N VAL A 541 -11.10 -13.46 18.74
CA VAL A 541 -11.99 -14.63 18.66
C VAL A 541 -12.94 -14.71 19.86
N GLN A 542 -12.49 -14.33 21.05
CA GLN A 542 -13.36 -14.32 22.24
C GLN A 542 -14.43 -13.22 22.14
N GLN A 543 -14.09 -12.05 21.62
CA GLN A 543 -15.07 -10.99 21.35
C GLN A 543 -16.11 -11.43 20.31
N ILE A 544 -15.70 -12.17 19.27
CA ILE A 544 -16.63 -12.76 18.29
C ILE A 544 -17.60 -13.76 18.97
N LYS A 545 -17.09 -14.63 19.84
CA LYS A 545 -17.93 -15.57 20.61
C LYS A 545 -18.93 -14.84 21.51
N LYS A 546 -18.50 -13.78 22.20
CA LYS A 546 -19.38 -12.92 23.00
C LYS A 546 -20.47 -12.27 22.14
N ALA A 547 -20.13 -11.81 20.94
CA ALA A 547 -21.10 -11.24 20.00
C ALA A 547 -22.16 -12.27 19.59
N CYS A 548 -21.77 -13.53 19.35
CA CYS A 548 -22.73 -14.62 19.13
C CYS A 548 -23.69 -14.73 20.31
N GLN A 549 -23.18 -14.91 21.53
CA GLN A 549 -24.01 -15.07 22.73
C GLN A 549 -24.93 -13.87 22.99
N MET A 550 -24.46 -12.66 22.70
CA MET A 550 -25.23 -11.41 22.84
C MET A 550 -26.38 -11.30 21.84
N VAL A 551 -26.25 -11.85 20.63
CA VAL A 551 -27.28 -11.74 19.58
C VAL A 551 -28.23 -12.94 19.57
N GLY A 552 -27.71 -14.14 19.78
CA GLY A 552 -28.48 -15.40 19.71
C GLY A 552 -28.84 -16.01 21.06
N GLY A 553 -28.40 -15.41 22.17
CA GLY A 553 -28.57 -15.95 23.52
C GLY A 553 -27.43 -16.88 23.96
N PRO A 554 -27.40 -17.31 25.24
CA PRO A 554 -26.28 -18.04 25.83
C PRO A 554 -25.90 -19.35 25.11
N ASN A 555 -26.86 -19.98 24.45
CA ASN A 555 -26.68 -21.26 23.75
C ASN A 555 -26.33 -21.11 22.27
N PHE A 556 -26.27 -19.89 21.73
CA PHE A 556 -25.92 -19.67 20.33
C PHE A 556 -24.40 -19.71 20.13
N CYS A 557 -23.93 -20.89 19.76
CA CYS A 557 -22.52 -21.19 19.52
C CYS A 557 -22.32 -21.72 18.10
N PRO A 558 -22.32 -20.85 17.06
CA PRO A 558 -22.08 -21.29 15.69
C PRO A 558 -20.68 -21.87 15.54
N HIS A 559 -20.48 -22.76 14.56
CA HIS A 559 -19.14 -23.23 14.23
C HIS A 559 -18.32 -22.06 13.67
N ILE A 560 -17.15 -21.78 14.25
CA ILE A 560 -16.28 -20.68 13.82
C ILE A 560 -15.04 -21.25 13.15
N THR A 561 -14.85 -20.96 11.86
CA THR A 561 -13.59 -21.13 11.16
C THR A 561 -12.91 -19.78 11.06
N PHE A 562 -11.71 -19.64 11.63
CA PHE A 562 -10.96 -18.39 11.63
C PHE A 562 -9.64 -18.56 10.87
N ILE A 563 -9.49 -17.85 9.77
CA ILE A 563 -8.31 -17.93 8.89
C ILE A 563 -7.56 -16.60 8.95
N VAL A 564 -6.29 -16.66 9.35
CA VAL A 564 -5.39 -15.53 9.19
C VAL A 564 -4.84 -15.54 7.76
N LEU A 565 -5.05 -14.42 7.07
CA LEU A 565 -4.53 -14.17 5.73
C LEU A 565 -3.28 -13.29 5.83
N THR A 566 -2.17 -13.72 5.25
CA THR A 566 -0.96 -12.90 5.17
C THR A 566 -0.53 -12.74 3.71
N LYS A 567 -0.76 -11.56 3.13
CA LYS A 567 -0.30 -11.24 1.76
C LYS A 567 1.15 -10.79 1.71
N MET A 568 1.64 -10.18 2.79
CA MET A 568 2.98 -9.60 2.88
C MET A 568 3.94 -10.55 3.60
N HIS A 569 4.56 -11.46 2.85
CA HIS A 569 5.60 -12.36 3.36
C HIS A 569 6.80 -12.45 2.40
N ASN A 570 7.89 -13.06 2.88
CA ASN A 570 9.14 -13.22 2.13
C ASN A 570 9.26 -14.58 1.41
N VAL A 571 8.28 -15.48 1.54
CA VAL A 571 8.26 -16.74 0.76
C VAL A 571 7.97 -16.43 -0.71
N ARG A 572 8.77 -16.96 -1.62
CA ARG A 572 8.57 -16.90 -3.08
C ARG A 572 8.64 -18.31 -3.63
N LEU A 573 7.70 -18.63 -4.51
CA LEU A 573 7.54 -19.93 -5.12
C LEU A 573 7.87 -19.81 -6.60
N TYR A 574 8.72 -20.71 -7.10
CA TYR A 574 9.22 -20.68 -8.46
C TYR A 574 8.89 -22.00 -9.16
N LYS A 575 8.61 -21.92 -10.47
CA LYS A 575 8.59 -23.12 -11.31
C LYS A 575 9.97 -23.76 -11.31
N LYS A 576 10.02 -25.09 -11.34
CA LYS A 576 11.28 -25.84 -11.47
C LYS A 576 12.07 -25.39 -12.71
N ASN A 577 11.37 -25.24 -13.83
CA ASN A 577 11.93 -24.76 -15.08
C ASN A 577 11.29 -23.42 -15.43
N ILE A 578 12.10 -22.35 -15.48
CA ILE A 578 11.69 -21.02 -15.94
C ILE A 578 12.47 -20.72 -17.21
N HIS A 579 11.77 -20.50 -18.33
CA HIS A 579 12.43 -20.12 -19.57
C HIS A 579 12.52 -18.60 -19.66
N LYS A 580 13.75 -18.05 -19.75
CA LYS A 580 13.98 -16.59 -19.75
C LYS A 580 13.31 -15.85 -20.91
N GLN A 581 12.99 -16.56 -21.99
CA GLN A 581 12.36 -16.05 -23.20
C GLN A 581 10.83 -15.95 -23.09
N GLU A 582 10.22 -16.63 -22.11
CA GLU A 582 8.79 -16.57 -21.85
C GLU A 582 8.37 -15.19 -21.34
N ARG A 583 7.11 -14.83 -21.57
CA ARG A 583 6.56 -13.60 -21.03
C ARG A 583 6.57 -13.66 -19.50
N PRO A 584 6.66 -12.51 -18.81
CA PRO A 584 6.69 -12.46 -17.34
C PRO A 584 5.58 -13.25 -16.64
N ALA A 585 4.37 -13.22 -17.20
CA ALA A 585 3.22 -13.96 -16.70
C ALA A 585 3.40 -15.49 -16.78
N GLU A 586 4.09 -15.97 -17.82
CA GLU A 586 4.38 -17.39 -18.03
C GLU A 586 5.54 -17.88 -17.15
N GLN A 587 6.47 -17.00 -16.79
CA GLN A 587 7.55 -17.35 -15.85
C GLN A 587 7.04 -17.58 -14.41
N ASN A 588 5.87 -17.05 -14.06
CA ASN A 588 5.27 -17.22 -12.73
C ASN A 588 4.54 -18.57 -12.61
N ILE A 589 4.32 -19.01 -11.37
CA ILE A 589 3.40 -20.11 -11.07
C ILE A 589 1.98 -19.76 -11.51
N LYS A 590 1.18 -20.78 -11.87
CA LYS A 590 -0.17 -20.56 -12.39
C LYS A 590 -1.09 -20.01 -11.27
N PRO A 591 -2.06 -19.14 -11.58
CA PRO A 591 -3.18 -18.88 -10.67
C PRO A 591 -3.84 -20.20 -10.25
N GLY A 592 -4.27 -20.30 -9.00
CA GLY A 592 -4.79 -21.54 -8.41
C GLY A 592 -3.71 -22.48 -7.86
N THR A 593 -2.41 -22.17 -8.00
CA THR A 593 -1.35 -22.99 -7.39
C THR A 593 -1.49 -22.98 -5.87
N ILE A 594 -1.72 -24.15 -5.29
CA ILE A 594 -1.86 -24.39 -3.85
C ILE A 594 -0.77 -25.33 -3.34
N ILE A 595 -0.23 -25.00 -2.17
CA ILE A 595 0.74 -25.81 -1.44
C ILE A 595 0.32 -25.85 0.02
N ASP A 596 0.00 -27.05 0.49
CA ASP A 596 -0.44 -27.36 1.86
C ASP A 596 0.46 -28.41 2.52
N LYS A 597 1.64 -28.65 1.93
CA LYS A 597 2.65 -29.61 2.39
C LYS A 597 4.05 -29.03 2.20
N HIS A 598 5.03 -29.63 2.87
CA HIS A 598 6.47 -29.37 2.79
C HIS A 598 6.93 -28.00 3.29
N VAL A 599 6.45 -26.90 2.70
CA VAL A 599 6.87 -25.52 3.06
C VAL A 599 5.92 -24.84 4.05
N VAL A 600 4.95 -25.60 4.55
CA VAL A 600 3.97 -25.16 5.54
C VAL A 600 4.45 -25.42 6.95
N ASN A 601 3.87 -24.72 7.92
CA ASN A 601 4.09 -24.95 9.33
C ASN A 601 3.67 -26.39 9.71
N PRO A 602 4.50 -27.16 10.44
CA PRO A 602 4.20 -28.55 10.79
C PRO A 602 3.14 -28.71 11.89
N VAL A 603 2.78 -27.62 12.60
CA VAL A 603 1.84 -27.64 13.73
C VAL A 603 0.54 -26.89 13.40
N LEU A 604 0.62 -25.85 12.59
CA LEU A 604 -0.54 -25.04 12.20
C LEU A 604 -1.13 -25.55 10.89
N ASN A 605 -2.46 -25.46 10.76
CA ASN A 605 -3.14 -25.65 9.48
C ASN A 605 -2.82 -24.46 8.56
N GLU A 606 -1.72 -24.54 7.83
CA GLU A 606 -1.21 -23.52 6.91
C GLU A 606 -1.26 -24.01 5.46
N PHE A 607 -1.56 -23.11 4.54
CA PHE A 607 -1.40 -23.34 3.11
C PHE A 607 -1.01 -22.03 2.41
N TYR A 608 -0.33 -22.16 1.28
CA TYR A 608 -0.03 -21.07 0.36
C TYR A 608 -0.91 -21.21 -0.88
N LEU A 609 -1.62 -20.13 -1.25
CA LEU A 609 -2.43 -20.08 -2.45
C LEU A 609 -2.05 -18.87 -3.31
N ASN A 610 -1.53 -19.13 -4.51
CA ASN A 610 -1.37 -18.10 -5.52
C ASN A 610 -2.66 -17.96 -6.32
N SER A 611 -3.57 -17.09 -5.87
CA SER A 611 -4.90 -16.91 -6.47
C SER A 611 -4.95 -16.00 -7.69
N HIS A 612 -3.84 -15.37 -8.08
CA HIS A 612 -3.83 -14.31 -9.09
C HIS A 612 -2.73 -14.48 -10.13
N LEU A 613 -2.92 -13.84 -11.28
CA LEU A 613 -1.87 -13.65 -12.27
C LEU A 613 -1.03 -12.41 -11.93
N ALA A 614 0.29 -12.56 -11.92
CA ALA A 614 1.21 -11.44 -11.77
C ALA A 614 1.38 -10.72 -13.13
N PHE A 615 0.70 -9.58 -13.29
CA PHE A 615 0.71 -8.79 -14.53
C PHE A 615 1.92 -7.85 -14.68
N GLN A 616 2.51 -7.41 -13.58
CA GLN A 616 3.45 -6.29 -13.58
C GLN A 616 4.92 -6.74 -13.67
N VAL A 617 5.64 -6.14 -14.62
CA VAL A 617 7.10 -5.94 -14.64
C VAL A 617 7.36 -4.44 -14.78
#